data_AF-A0A553K3Y5-F1
#
_entry.id   AF-A0A553K3Y5-F1
#
_cell.length_a   1.000
_cell.length_b   1.000
_cell.length_c   1.000
_cell.angle_alpha   90.00
_cell.angle_beta   90.00
_cell.angle_gamma   90.00
#
_symmetry.space_group_name_H-M   'P 1'
#
loop_
_entity.id
_entity.type
_entity.pdbx_description
1 polymer ?
#
loop_
_entity_poly.entity_id
_entity_poly.type
_entity_poly.pdbx_seq_one_letter_code
_entity_poly.pdbx_strand_id
1 'polypeptide(L)'
;MGLGGGVGTTVTALAIAETLGAARLVELCQPWASGLAEATTSELGEQDGWRLGTRDGLLIERREQPTATIRNSPGIAIVDVGSWTGDAPPVPASAALVVVARCSVPSLRRLSILLETLPESPTVVVVVGAPVRAWPKAVAASLSPLLRSAIADDLIHTVPECSDLARSGVTTAVLPKSLLGAVARFVDDLEVDPSC
;
A
#
# COMPACT_ATOMS: atom_id res chain seq x y z
N MET A 1 1.29 1.67 -3.97
CA MET A 1 2.69 1.69 -4.43
C MET A 1 3.62 2.14 -3.31
N GLY A 2 4.82 1.57 -3.19
CA GLY A 2 5.83 2.02 -2.23
C GLY A 2 6.94 2.87 -2.85
N LEU A 3 7.53 3.83 -2.12
CA LEU A 3 8.65 4.65 -2.62
C LEU A 3 10.05 4.02 -2.47
N GLY A 4 10.10 2.72 -2.25
CA GLY A 4 11.30 1.92 -2.20
C GLY A 4 11.01 0.52 -1.64
N GLY A 5 12.01 -0.36 -1.75
CA GLY A 5 11.93 -1.67 -1.11
C GLY A 5 11.84 -1.56 0.41
N GLY A 6 11.02 -2.41 1.03
CA GLY A 6 10.91 -2.50 2.49
C GLY A 6 10.23 -1.30 3.17
N VAL A 7 9.54 -0.43 2.44
CA VAL A 7 8.81 0.70 3.06
C VAL A 7 7.51 0.29 3.75
N GLY A 8 7.09 -0.98 3.61
CA GLY A 8 5.87 -1.51 4.24
C GLY A 8 4.62 -1.49 3.35
N THR A 9 4.78 -1.36 2.03
CA THR A 9 3.65 -1.30 1.07
C THR A 9 2.72 -2.49 1.21
N THR A 10 3.27 -3.71 1.17
CA THR A 10 2.48 -4.94 1.21
C THR A 10 1.71 -5.11 2.52
N VAL A 11 2.35 -4.80 3.65
CA VAL A 11 1.70 -4.81 4.97
C VAL A 11 0.58 -3.76 5.05
N THR A 12 0.82 -2.57 4.49
CA THR A 12 -0.18 -1.49 4.44
C THR A 12 -1.35 -1.88 3.52
N ALA A 13 -1.07 -2.47 2.35
CA ALA A 13 -2.08 -2.92 1.40
C ALA A 13 -2.98 -4.02 2.00
N LEU A 14 -2.38 -4.99 2.71
CA LEU A 14 -3.15 -6.00 3.43
C LEU A 14 -4.01 -5.40 4.54
N ALA A 15 -3.47 -4.47 5.33
CA ALA A 15 -4.22 -3.79 6.37
C ALA A 15 -5.41 -2.98 5.81
N ILE A 16 -5.22 -2.29 4.67
CA ILE A 16 -6.30 -1.60 3.95
C ILE A 16 -7.35 -2.60 3.47
N ALA A 17 -6.91 -3.70 2.84
CA ALA A 17 -7.82 -4.74 2.35
C ALA A 17 -8.68 -5.35 3.48
N GLU A 18 -8.06 -5.70 4.61
CA GLU A 18 -8.79 -6.20 5.79
C GLU A 18 -9.74 -5.15 6.38
N THR A 19 -9.32 -3.88 6.43
CA THR A 19 -10.13 -2.80 7.03
C THR A 19 -11.33 -2.43 6.16
N LEU A 20 -11.18 -2.41 4.83
CA LEU A 20 -12.28 -2.17 3.88
C LEU A 20 -13.23 -3.36 3.72
N GLY A 21 -12.84 -4.55 4.16
CA GLY A 21 -13.51 -5.78 3.75
C GLY A 21 -13.40 -6.00 2.25
N ALA A 22 -12.24 -5.68 1.66
CA ALA A 22 -12.00 -5.84 0.24
C ALA A 22 -12.21 -7.31 -0.18
N ALA A 23 -12.74 -7.52 -1.38
CA ALA A 23 -12.90 -8.85 -1.91
C ALA A 23 -11.54 -9.46 -2.28
N ARG A 24 -10.60 -8.62 -2.72
CA ARG A 24 -9.36 -9.04 -3.38
C ARG A 24 -8.16 -8.18 -3.00
N LEU A 25 -7.01 -8.82 -2.83
CA LEU A 25 -5.69 -8.20 -2.74
C LEU A 25 -4.79 -8.81 -3.82
N VAL A 26 -4.44 -7.98 -4.80
CA VAL A 26 -3.64 -8.37 -5.97
C VAL A 26 -2.23 -7.84 -5.80
N GLU A 27 -1.25 -8.73 -5.72
CA GLU A 27 0.16 -8.38 -5.61
C GLU A 27 0.86 -8.58 -6.96
N LEU A 28 1.30 -7.47 -7.56
CA LEU A 28 1.93 -7.45 -8.90
C LEU A 28 3.43 -7.67 -8.87
N CYS A 29 4.06 -7.68 -7.68
CA CYS A 29 5.49 -7.90 -7.60
C CYS A 29 5.85 -9.32 -8.08
N GLN A 30 7.11 -9.50 -8.45
CA GLN A 30 7.61 -10.82 -8.84
C GLN A 30 7.53 -11.81 -7.66
N PRO A 31 7.46 -13.12 -7.90
CA PRO A 31 7.34 -14.12 -6.84
C PRO A 31 8.42 -14.01 -5.75
N TRP A 32 9.67 -13.74 -6.14
CA TRP A 32 10.80 -13.58 -5.21
C TRP A 32 10.75 -12.29 -4.37
N ALA A 33 9.88 -11.35 -4.71
CA ALA A 33 9.66 -10.10 -3.97
C ALA A 33 8.31 -10.09 -3.22
N SER A 34 7.54 -11.18 -3.30
CA SER A 34 6.23 -11.30 -2.65
C SER A 34 6.36 -11.19 -1.14
N GLY A 35 5.58 -10.28 -0.56
CA GLY A 35 5.43 -10.16 0.89
C GLY A 35 4.25 -10.98 1.43
N LEU A 36 3.46 -11.62 0.56
CA LEU A 36 2.22 -12.30 0.90
C LEU A 36 2.28 -13.83 0.81
N ALA A 37 3.47 -14.41 0.58
CA ALA A 37 3.61 -15.84 0.35
C ALA A 37 3.03 -16.74 1.47
N GLU A 38 3.18 -16.31 2.72
CA GLU A 38 2.70 -17.04 3.91
C GLU A 38 1.44 -16.39 4.53
N ALA A 39 0.83 -15.41 3.85
CA ALA A 39 -0.31 -14.65 4.38
C ALA A 39 -1.63 -15.41 4.31
N THR A 40 -1.73 -16.42 3.45
CA THR A 40 -2.94 -17.17 3.11
C THR A 40 -3.21 -18.27 4.13
N THR A 41 -4.46 -18.36 4.60
CA THR A 41 -4.94 -19.47 5.45
C THR A 41 -5.22 -20.74 4.65
N SER A 42 -5.55 -20.59 3.37
CA SER A 42 -5.78 -21.70 2.43
C SER A 42 -5.21 -21.35 1.06
N GLU A 43 -4.39 -22.22 0.49
CA GLU A 43 -3.93 -22.12 -0.89
C GLU A 43 -4.95 -22.76 -1.84
N LEU A 44 -5.31 -22.05 -2.91
CA LEU A 44 -6.26 -22.48 -3.93
C LEU A 44 -5.56 -22.98 -5.21
N GLY A 45 -4.24 -22.86 -5.30
CA GLY A 45 -3.44 -23.30 -6.43
C GLY A 45 -3.09 -22.17 -7.40
N GLU A 46 -2.72 -22.54 -8.62
CA GLU A 46 -2.37 -21.60 -9.68
C GLU A 46 -3.47 -21.54 -10.74
N GLN A 47 -3.79 -20.34 -11.19
CA GLN A 47 -4.76 -20.11 -12.27
C GLN A 47 -4.38 -18.86 -13.07
N ASP A 48 -4.37 -18.98 -14.40
CA ASP A 48 -4.17 -17.85 -15.33
C ASP A 48 -2.91 -17.00 -15.04
N GLY A 49 -1.83 -17.65 -14.58
CA GLY A 49 -0.56 -17.00 -14.22
C GLY A 49 -0.55 -16.33 -12.84
N TRP A 50 -1.55 -16.61 -12.00
CA TRP A 50 -1.67 -16.15 -10.62
C TRP A 50 -1.63 -17.33 -9.64
N ARG A 51 -0.88 -17.17 -8.55
CA ARG A 51 -0.99 -18.01 -7.35
C ARG A 51 -2.11 -17.47 -6.48
N LEU A 52 -3.07 -18.32 -6.14
CA LEU A 52 -4.29 -17.96 -5.43
C LEU A 52 -4.31 -18.55 -4.03
N GLY A 53 -4.75 -17.76 -3.06
CA GLY A 53 -5.11 -18.24 -1.73
C GLY A 53 -6.13 -17.32 -1.07
N THR A 54 -6.63 -17.74 0.09
CA THR A 54 -7.60 -16.95 0.86
C THR A 54 -7.07 -16.66 2.24
N ARG A 55 -7.56 -15.57 2.83
CA ARG A 55 -7.32 -15.17 4.21
C ARG A 55 -8.59 -14.54 4.77
N ASP A 56 -9.29 -15.22 5.66
CA ASP A 56 -10.50 -14.71 6.32
C ASP A 56 -11.54 -14.11 5.35
N GLY A 57 -11.70 -14.73 4.17
CA GLY A 57 -12.61 -14.28 3.11
C GLY A 57 -12.00 -13.35 2.05
N LEU A 58 -10.83 -12.76 2.31
CA LEU A 58 -10.05 -12.00 1.32
C LEU A 58 -9.37 -12.97 0.33
N LEU A 59 -9.60 -12.79 -0.97
CA LEU A 59 -8.84 -13.47 -2.00
C LEU A 59 -7.48 -12.77 -2.20
N ILE A 60 -6.39 -13.51 -2.05
CA ILE A 60 -5.04 -13.02 -2.31
C ILE A 60 -4.55 -13.62 -3.62
N GLU A 61 -4.13 -12.75 -4.55
CA GLU A 61 -3.65 -13.09 -5.88
C GLU A 61 -2.22 -12.61 -6.03
N ARG A 62 -1.27 -13.54 -6.11
CA ARG A 62 0.16 -13.22 -6.28
C ARG A 62 0.57 -13.53 -7.70
N ARG A 63 1.23 -12.57 -8.36
CA ARG A 63 1.60 -12.73 -9.77
C ARG A 63 2.72 -13.76 -9.93
N GLU A 64 2.44 -14.85 -10.64
CA GLU A 64 3.45 -15.88 -10.97
C GLU A 64 4.08 -15.62 -12.34
N GLN A 65 3.28 -15.15 -13.30
CA GLN A 65 3.72 -14.85 -14.66
C GLN A 65 3.67 -13.34 -14.92
N PRO A 66 4.74 -12.71 -15.43
CA PRO A 66 4.76 -11.26 -15.71
C PRO A 66 3.68 -10.78 -16.67
N THR A 67 3.20 -11.65 -17.55
CA THR A 67 2.16 -11.39 -18.55
C THR A 67 0.73 -11.61 -18.03
N ALA A 68 0.57 -12.03 -16.77
CA ALA A 68 -0.76 -12.26 -16.20
C ALA A 68 -1.55 -10.95 -16.10
N THR A 69 -2.76 -10.94 -16.65
CA THR A 69 -3.67 -9.80 -16.60
C THR A 69 -4.45 -9.80 -15.29
N ILE A 70 -4.62 -8.63 -14.68
CA ILE A 70 -5.48 -8.48 -13.49
C ILE A 70 -6.90 -8.88 -13.88
N ARG A 71 -7.47 -9.85 -13.15
CA ARG A 71 -8.83 -10.33 -13.42
C ARG A 71 -9.85 -9.25 -13.12
N ASN A 72 -10.84 -9.08 -13.98
CA ASN A 72 -11.99 -8.22 -13.68
C ASN A 72 -12.99 -9.04 -12.84
N SER A 73 -13.22 -8.64 -11.60
CA SER A 73 -14.13 -9.34 -10.67
C SER A 73 -14.83 -8.32 -9.79
N PRO A 74 -16.09 -8.57 -9.39
CA PRO A 74 -16.86 -7.62 -8.61
C PRO A 74 -16.25 -7.40 -7.21
N GLY A 75 -16.58 -6.25 -6.63
CA GLY A 75 -16.12 -5.84 -5.30
C GLY A 75 -14.83 -5.03 -5.32
N ILE A 76 -14.45 -4.53 -4.15
CA ILE A 76 -13.25 -3.70 -3.98
C ILE A 76 -12.01 -4.57 -4.13
N ALA A 77 -11.06 -4.13 -4.96
CA ALA A 77 -9.76 -4.75 -5.13
C ALA A 77 -8.65 -3.78 -4.71
N ILE A 78 -7.74 -4.26 -3.85
CA ILE A 78 -6.51 -3.55 -3.52
C ILE A 78 -5.39 -4.10 -4.39
N VAL A 79 -4.67 -3.22 -5.09
CA VAL A 79 -3.59 -3.62 -5.99
C VAL A 79 -2.25 -3.12 -5.43
N ASP A 80 -1.44 -4.04 -4.91
CA ASP A 80 -0.05 -3.77 -4.57
C ASP A 80 0.83 -3.85 -5.83
N VAL A 81 1.07 -2.68 -6.43
CA VAL A 81 1.94 -2.52 -7.60
C VAL A 81 3.44 -2.61 -7.28
N GLY A 82 3.82 -2.81 -6.00
CA GLY A 82 5.20 -2.91 -5.57
C GLY A 82 5.90 -1.56 -5.39
N SER A 83 7.21 -1.53 -5.66
CA SER A 83 8.08 -0.37 -5.46
C SER A 83 8.15 0.55 -6.67
N TRP A 84 8.19 1.84 -6.43
CA TRP A 84 8.33 2.90 -7.43
C TRP A 84 9.66 2.80 -8.16
N THR A 85 9.60 2.83 -9.49
CA THR A 85 10.76 2.71 -10.38
C THR A 85 11.12 4.00 -11.13
N GLY A 86 10.42 5.11 -10.84
CA GLY A 86 10.64 6.42 -11.47
C GLY A 86 9.37 7.03 -12.06
N ASP A 87 8.45 6.18 -12.52
CA ASP A 87 7.17 6.61 -13.10
C ASP A 87 6.00 6.21 -12.21
N ALA A 88 4.95 7.03 -12.23
CA ALA A 88 3.69 6.67 -11.59
C ALA A 88 3.06 5.48 -12.36
N PRO A 89 2.43 4.51 -11.65
CA PRO A 89 1.71 3.45 -12.32
C PRO A 89 0.48 4.06 -13.03
N PRO A 90 -0.02 3.44 -14.10
CA PRO A 90 -1.32 3.82 -14.64
C PRO A 90 -2.39 3.57 -13.57
N VAL A 91 -3.15 4.61 -13.23
CA VAL A 91 -4.25 4.56 -12.26
C VAL A 91 -5.56 4.71 -13.03
N PRO A 92 -6.46 3.71 -13.00
CA PRO A 92 -7.79 3.86 -13.58
C PRO A 92 -8.55 5.04 -12.96
N ALA A 93 -9.44 5.68 -13.71
CA ALA A 93 -10.26 6.78 -13.19
C ALA A 93 -11.14 6.36 -11.99
N SER A 94 -11.49 5.07 -11.92
CA SER A 94 -12.22 4.44 -10.81
C SER A 94 -11.33 3.98 -9.65
N ALA A 95 -10.07 4.43 -9.57
CA ALA A 95 -9.14 4.05 -8.52
C ALA A 95 -8.47 5.25 -7.86
N ALA A 96 -8.22 5.13 -6.56
CA ALA A 96 -7.34 6.02 -5.81
C ALA A 96 -5.92 5.43 -5.73
N LEU A 97 -4.90 6.28 -5.84
CA LEU A 97 -3.51 5.89 -5.69
C LEU A 97 -3.08 6.03 -4.23
N VAL A 98 -2.76 4.91 -3.58
CA VAL A 98 -2.10 4.93 -2.27
C VAL A 98 -0.57 4.92 -2.45
N VAL A 99 0.10 5.96 -1.98
CA VAL A 99 1.57 6.07 -2.00
C VAL A 99 2.10 5.84 -0.59
N VAL A 100 2.88 4.76 -0.43
CA VAL A 100 3.48 4.37 0.83
C VAL A 100 4.95 4.81 0.86
N ALA A 101 5.26 5.70 1.79
CA ALA A 101 6.60 6.20 2.05
C ALA A 101 7.08 5.74 3.43
N ARG A 102 8.38 5.76 3.66
CA ARG A 102 8.95 5.61 5.01
C ARG A 102 9.27 6.98 5.60
N CYS A 103 9.18 7.13 6.92
CA CYS A 103 9.65 8.31 7.63
C CYS A 103 11.20 8.41 7.56
N SER A 104 11.73 8.81 6.40
CA SER A 104 13.16 8.97 6.14
C SER A 104 13.39 10.05 5.08
N VAL A 105 14.55 10.72 5.16
CA VAL A 105 14.91 11.78 4.19
C VAL A 105 14.87 11.27 2.74
N PRO A 106 15.47 10.11 2.38
CA PRO A 106 15.43 9.65 1.00
C PRO A 106 14.00 9.35 0.52
N SER A 107 13.16 8.75 1.36
CA SER A 107 11.80 8.39 0.96
C SER A 107 10.89 9.61 0.78
N LEU A 108 11.01 10.64 1.63
CA LEU A 108 10.21 11.86 1.49
C LEU A 108 10.67 12.75 0.32
N ARG A 109 11.97 12.70 -0.03
CA ARG A 109 12.44 13.34 -1.28
C ARG A 109 11.85 12.67 -2.50
N ARG A 110 11.84 11.34 -2.55
CA ARG A 110 11.17 10.59 -3.62
C ARG A 110 9.67 10.89 -3.67
N LEU A 111 9.03 11.04 -2.52
CA LEU A 111 7.62 11.39 -2.43
C LEU A 111 7.36 12.74 -3.08
N SER A 112 8.19 13.75 -2.79
CA SER A 112 8.05 15.08 -3.40
C SER A 112 8.14 15.00 -4.92
N ILE A 113 9.14 14.28 -5.45
CA ILE A 113 9.33 14.11 -6.89
C ILE A 113 8.12 13.41 -7.52
N LEU A 114 7.60 12.35 -6.90
CA LEU A 114 6.43 11.65 -7.41
C LEU A 114 5.19 12.56 -7.41
N LEU A 115 4.90 13.25 -6.30
CA LEU A 115 3.72 14.09 -6.21
C LEU A 115 3.73 15.25 -7.24
N GLU A 116 4.91 15.71 -7.65
CA GLU A 116 5.07 16.71 -8.73
C GLU A 116 4.74 16.13 -10.13
N THR A 117 4.75 14.81 -10.30
CA THR A 117 4.50 14.14 -11.59
C THR A 117 3.17 13.39 -11.66
N LEU A 118 2.43 13.31 -10.55
CA LEU A 118 1.14 12.63 -10.54
C LEU A 118 0.08 13.43 -11.31
N PRO A 119 -0.78 12.75 -12.09
CA PRO A 119 -1.99 13.34 -12.63
C PRO A 119 -2.97 13.68 -11.49
N GLU A 120 -4.07 14.39 -11.78
CA GLU A 120 -5.12 14.79 -10.82
C GLU A 120 -5.93 13.61 -10.22
N SER A 121 -5.41 12.38 -10.27
CA SER A 121 -6.05 11.22 -9.66
C SER A 121 -6.08 11.35 -8.13
N PRO A 122 -7.17 10.91 -7.46
CA PRO A 122 -7.22 10.85 -6.01
C PRO A 122 -6.01 10.11 -5.46
N THR A 123 -5.20 10.78 -4.65
CA THR A 123 -3.94 10.24 -4.13
C THR A 123 -3.93 10.34 -2.61
N VAL A 124 -3.74 9.20 -1.96
CA VAL A 124 -3.61 9.11 -0.51
C VAL A 124 -2.16 8.81 -0.15
N VAL A 125 -1.57 9.68 0.66
CA VAL A 125 -0.17 9.55 1.11
C VAL A 125 -0.13 8.91 2.49
N VAL A 126 0.57 7.79 2.59
CA VAL A 126 0.78 7.05 3.84
C VAL A 126 2.27 7.01 4.16
N VAL A 127 2.66 7.52 5.33
CA VAL A 127 4.03 7.47 5.83
C VAL A 127 4.15 6.43 6.95
N VAL A 128 4.96 5.40 6.72
CA VAL A 128 5.27 4.36 7.70
C VAL A 128 6.33 4.86 8.69
N GLY A 129 6.01 4.82 9.98
CA GLY A 129 6.92 5.17 11.06
C GLY A 129 6.26 6.03 12.14
N ALA A 130 7.03 6.96 12.70
CA ALA A 130 6.55 7.88 13.73
C ALA A 130 5.45 8.82 13.19
N PRO A 131 4.50 9.25 14.04
CA PRO A 131 3.53 10.27 13.66
C PRO A 131 4.25 11.58 13.29
N VAL A 132 3.63 12.40 12.42
CA VAL A 132 4.24 13.63 11.88
C VAL A 132 4.85 14.53 12.95
N ARG A 133 4.12 14.74 14.06
CA ARG A 133 4.57 15.54 15.22
C ARG A 133 5.85 15.05 15.90
N ALA A 134 6.24 13.80 15.66
CA ALA A 134 7.40 13.14 16.26
C ALA A 134 8.47 12.78 15.22
N TRP A 135 8.39 13.33 14.01
CA TRP A 135 9.41 13.09 13.00
C TRP A 135 10.79 13.60 13.45
N PRO A 136 11.87 12.85 13.18
CA PRO A 136 13.22 13.31 13.49
C PRO A 136 13.51 14.67 12.84
N LYS A 137 14.27 15.53 13.53
CA LYS A 137 14.60 16.89 13.06
C LYS A 137 15.16 16.90 11.63
N ALA A 138 16.01 15.93 11.30
CA ALA A 138 16.58 15.79 9.96
C ALA A 138 15.51 15.54 8.88
N VAL A 139 14.48 14.75 9.20
CA VAL A 139 13.35 14.48 8.30
C VAL A 139 12.50 15.74 8.13
N ALA A 140 12.12 16.39 9.23
CA ALA A 140 11.33 17.62 9.21
C ALA A 140 12.04 18.79 8.47
N ALA A 141 13.36 18.88 8.60
CA ALA A 141 14.17 19.85 7.86
C ALA A 141 14.21 19.58 6.35
N SER A 142 14.04 18.31 5.94
CA SER A 142 14.14 17.90 4.53
C SER A 142 12.83 18.05 3.73
N LEU A 143 11.73 18.48 4.35
CA LEU A 143 10.43 18.59 3.70
C LEU A 143 10.43 19.71 2.65
N SER A 144 9.96 19.36 1.46
CA SER A 144 9.64 20.30 0.38
C SER A 144 8.43 21.20 0.76
N PRO A 145 8.24 22.35 0.11
CA PRO A 145 7.05 23.18 0.32
C PRO A 145 5.74 22.41 0.12
N LEU A 146 5.70 21.55 -0.90
CA LEU A 146 4.54 20.69 -1.20
C LEU A 146 4.18 19.80 -0.01
N LEU A 147 5.16 19.07 0.55
CA LEU A 147 4.91 18.20 1.71
C LEU A 147 4.60 18.99 2.97
N ARG A 148 5.14 20.20 3.14
CA ARG A 148 4.77 21.08 4.26
C ARG A 148 3.32 21.52 4.18
N SER A 149 2.83 21.88 2.98
CA SER A 149 1.41 22.21 2.77
C SER A 149 0.55 20.99 3.06
N ALA A 150 0.87 19.83 2.46
CA ALA A 150 0.10 18.61 2.66
C ALA A 150 0.00 18.21 4.15
N ILE A 151 1.06 18.42 4.93
CA ILE A 151 1.03 18.21 6.39
C ILE A 151 0.13 19.23 7.10
N ALA A 152 0.20 20.50 6.71
CA ALA A 152 -0.62 21.55 7.31
C ALA A 152 -2.12 21.34 7.00
N ASP A 153 -2.41 20.75 5.85
CA ASP A 153 -3.75 20.45 5.34
C ASP A 153 -4.26 19.05 5.78
N ASP A 154 -3.51 18.34 6.65
CA ASP A 154 -3.80 16.99 7.16
C ASP A 154 -3.96 15.90 6.08
N LEU A 155 -3.29 16.06 4.94
CA LEU A 155 -3.32 15.16 3.78
C LEU A 155 -2.27 14.04 3.83
N ILE A 156 -1.54 13.89 4.95
CA ILE A 156 -0.55 12.83 5.14
C ILE A 156 -0.95 11.97 6.33
N HIS A 157 -1.31 10.73 6.05
CA HIS A 157 -1.58 9.74 7.09
C HIS A 157 -0.30 9.02 7.51
N THR A 158 -0.27 8.56 8.75
CA THR A 158 0.85 7.77 9.28
C THR A 158 0.38 6.43 9.82
N VAL A 159 1.08 5.37 9.47
CA VAL A 159 0.89 4.03 10.05
C VAL A 159 2.14 3.62 10.82
N PRO A 160 2.02 2.87 11.93
CA PRO A 160 3.18 2.43 12.68
C PRO A 160 4.01 1.45 11.85
N GLU A 161 5.32 1.54 12.01
CA GLU A 161 6.20 0.47 11.53
C GLU A 161 5.97 -0.79 12.36
N CYS A 162 5.75 -1.91 11.66
CA CYS A 162 5.64 -3.23 12.27
C CYS A 162 6.97 -3.98 12.11
N SER A 163 7.93 -3.70 13.00
CA SER A 163 9.28 -4.28 12.93
C SER A 163 9.29 -5.81 12.99
N ASP A 164 8.37 -6.41 13.73
CA ASP A 164 8.23 -7.86 13.75
C ASP A 164 7.82 -8.41 12.40
N LEU A 165 6.83 -7.81 11.72
CA LEU A 165 6.43 -8.22 10.36
C LEU A 165 7.55 -8.00 9.34
N ALA A 166 8.34 -6.93 9.49
CA ALA A 166 9.51 -6.71 8.63
C ALA A 166 10.57 -7.82 8.79
N ARG A 167 10.62 -8.48 9.95
CA ARG A 167 11.56 -9.57 10.26
C ARG A 167 10.99 -10.95 9.96
N SER A 168 9.72 -11.20 10.27
CA SER A 168 9.08 -12.51 10.13
C SER A 168 8.37 -12.71 8.80
N GLY A 169 8.13 -11.64 8.05
CA GLY A 169 7.15 -11.63 6.97
C GLY A 169 5.71 -11.60 7.49
N VAL A 170 4.77 -11.39 6.57
CA VAL A 170 3.34 -11.54 6.83
C VAL A 170 3.03 -13.04 6.87
N THR A 171 2.32 -13.46 7.91
CA THR A 171 1.86 -14.84 8.10
C THR A 171 0.33 -14.87 8.16
N THR A 172 -0.25 -16.03 8.46
CA THR A 172 -1.69 -16.16 8.74
C THR A 172 -2.13 -15.47 10.04
N ALA A 173 -1.21 -15.04 10.91
CA ALA A 173 -1.56 -14.35 12.16
C ALA A 173 -2.32 -13.04 11.92
N VAL A 174 -3.16 -12.64 12.89
CA VAL A 174 -3.91 -11.38 12.84
C VAL A 174 -2.94 -10.19 12.82
N LEU A 175 -3.24 -9.18 11.99
CA LEU A 175 -2.43 -7.97 11.91
C LEU A 175 -2.43 -7.18 13.23
N PRO A 176 -1.35 -6.44 13.55
CA PRO A 176 -1.29 -5.62 14.75
C PRO A 176 -2.45 -4.62 14.83
N LYS A 177 -3.17 -4.59 15.96
CA LYS A 177 -4.31 -3.67 16.18
C LYS A 177 -3.93 -2.19 15.97
N SER A 178 -2.70 -1.82 16.30
CA SER A 178 -2.18 -0.46 16.08
C SER A 178 -2.08 -0.09 14.60
N LEU A 179 -1.79 -1.06 13.73
CA LEU A 179 -1.76 -0.87 12.29
C LEU A 179 -3.18 -0.73 11.75
N LEU A 180 -4.07 -1.68 12.06
CA LEU A 180 -5.47 -1.64 11.63
C LEU A 180 -6.18 -0.37 12.10
N GLY A 181 -5.99 0.03 13.36
CA GLY A 181 -6.55 1.26 13.90
C GLY A 181 -5.96 2.56 13.33
N ALA A 182 -4.76 2.51 12.72
CA ALA A 182 -4.21 3.64 11.98
C ALA A 182 -4.80 3.72 10.57
N VAL A 183 -4.98 2.56 9.92
CA VAL A 183 -5.60 2.46 8.59
C VAL A 183 -7.07 2.89 8.62
N ALA A 184 -7.83 2.45 9.62
CA ALA A 184 -9.24 2.82 9.78
C ALA A 184 -9.50 4.33 9.90
N ARG A 185 -8.48 5.17 10.04
CA ARG A 185 -8.63 6.64 10.13
C ARG A 185 -8.64 7.34 8.78
N PHE A 186 -8.18 6.67 7.72
CA PHE A 186 -8.08 7.26 6.38
C PHE A 186 -8.71 6.38 5.31
N VAL A 187 -9.29 5.25 5.71
CA VAL A 187 -9.83 4.29 4.75
C VAL A 187 -11.04 4.85 3.99
N ASP A 188 -11.79 5.75 4.62
CA ASP A 188 -12.92 6.44 4.01
C ASP A 188 -12.45 7.47 2.96
N ASP A 189 -11.20 7.95 3.04
CA ASP A 189 -10.59 8.82 2.03
C ASP A 189 -10.24 8.04 0.74
N LEU A 190 -10.34 6.70 0.78
CA LEU A 190 -10.13 5.81 -0.37
C LEU A 190 -11.43 5.52 -1.12
N GLU A 191 -12.58 6.05 -0.70
CA GLU A 191 -13.84 5.84 -1.39
C GLU A 191 -13.75 6.40 -2.82
N VAL A 192 -13.80 5.50 -3.79
CA VAL A 192 -13.96 5.83 -5.19
C VAL A 192 -15.42 5.59 -5.56
N ASP A 193 -15.99 6.52 -6.33
CA ASP A 193 -17.38 6.47 -6.75
C ASP A 193 -17.75 5.07 -7.30
N PRO A 194 -18.69 4.34 -6.67
CA PRO A 194 -19.09 3.00 -7.10
C PRO A 194 -19.82 3.00 -8.45
N SER A 195 -20.02 4.17 -9.07
CA SER A 195 -20.72 4.38 -10.34
C SER A 195 -19.84 4.26 -11.59
N CYS A 196 -18.53 4.05 -11.46
CA CYS A 196 -17.58 3.93 -12.59
C CYS A 196 -17.27 2.49 -13.02
#